data_AF-A0A1V9XTQ3-F1
#
_entry.id   AF-A0A1V9XTQ3-F1
#
_cell.length_a   1.000
_cell.length_b   1.000
_cell.length_c   1.000
_cell.angle_alpha   90.00
_cell.angle_beta   90.00
_cell.angle_gamma   90.00
#
_symmetry.space_group_name_H-M   'P 1'
#
loop_
_entity.id
_entity.type
_entity.pdbx_description
1 polymer ?
#
loop_
_entity_poly.entity_id
_entity_poly.type
_entity_poly.pdbx_seq_one_letter_code
_entity_poly.pdbx_strand_id
1 'polypeptide(L)'
;MFNNIKDRLKILLEHQITHFRYCFPFGRPEGALKATLSLLERVLMRDVMTPAPPEEVRGIIKKCLENAALVNYTKISEQARSMPKTADGGDSALRQQHDE
;
A
#
# COMPACT_ATOMS: atom_id res chain seq x y z
N MET A 1 -3.62 16.96 24.92
CA MET A 1 -4.84 16.43 24.27
C MET A 1 -4.74 16.46 22.75
N PHE A 2 -4.52 17.62 22.12
CA PHE A 2 -4.40 17.74 20.65
C PHE A 2 -3.24 16.93 20.05
N ASN A 3 -2.05 16.97 20.66
CA ASN A 3 -0.89 16.21 20.17
C ASN A 3 -1.15 14.69 20.14
N ASN A 4 -1.86 14.15 21.12
CA ASN A 4 -2.22 12.73 21.12
C ASN A 4 -3.18 12.37 19.97
N ILE A 5 -4.11 13.26 19.62
CA ILE A 5 -4.99 13.09 18.45
C ILE A 5 -4.15 13.12 17.17
N LYS A 6 -3.18 14.05 17.09
CA LYS A 6 -2.25 14.16 15.97
C LYS A 6 -1.41 12.89 15.78
N ASP A 7 -0.89 12.33 16.86
CA ASP A 7 -0.12 11.09 16.84
C ASP A 7 -0.98 9.90 16.40
N ARG A 8 -2.20 9.80 16.92
CA ARG A 8 -3.15 8.75 16.50
C ARG A 8 -3.52 8.88 15.02
N LEU A 9 -3.74 10.10 14.53
CA LEU A 9 -4.03 10.35 13.12
C LEU A 9 -2.83 9.96 12.24
N LYS A 10 -1.60 10.31 12.65
CA LYS A 10 -0.38 9.88 11.95
C LYS A 10 -0.31 8.36 11.81
N ILE A 11 -0.56 7.61 12.88
CA ILE A 11 -0.56 6.14 12.86
C ILE A 11 -1.60 5.59 11.87
N LEU A 12 -2.81 6.16 11.86
CA LEU A 12 -3.87 5.75 10.93
C LEU A 12 -3.49 6.02 9.47
N LEU A 13 -2.89 7.17 9.19
CA LEU A 13 -2.43 7.52 7.84
C LEU A 13 -1.30 6.61 7.36
N GLU A 14 -0.32 6.33 8.22
CA GLU A 14 0.74 5.35 7.92
C GLU A 14 0.15 3.98 7.59
N HIS A 15 -0.83 3.50 8.37
CA HIS A 15 -1.51 2.24 8.10
C HIS A 15 -2.23 2.24 6.75
N GLN A 16 -2.96 3.31 6.41
CA GLN A 16 -3.67 3.43 5.13
C GLN A 16 -2.70 3.45 3.94
N ILE A 17 -1.55 4.13 4.08
CA ILE A 17 -0.52 4.19 3.04
C ILE A 17 0.16 2.82 2.87
N THR A 18 0.50 2.13 3.95
CA THR A 18 1.05 0.76 3.88
C THR A 18 0.09 -0.22 3.22
N HIS A 19 -1.22 -0.07 3.46
CA HIS A 19 -2.25 -0.95 2.90
C HIS A 19 -2.99 -0.32 1.72
N PHE A 20 -2.31 0.53 0.94
CA PHE A 20 -2.97 1.34 -0.09
C PHE A 20 -3.77 0.53 -1.11
N ARG A 21 -3.35 -0.70 -1.44
CA ARG A 21 -4.11 -1.59 -2.36
C ARG A 21 -5.48 -1.99 -1.83
N TYR A 22 -5.63 -2.09 -0.50
CA TYR A 22 -6.89 -2.45 0.16
C TYR A 22 -7.68 -1.22 0.60
N CYS A 23 -6.99 -0.17 1.06
CA CYS A 23 -7.63 1.08 1.50
C CYS A 23 -8.07 1.97 0.32
N PHE A 24 -7.39 1.86 -0.83
CA PHE A 24 -7.68 2.60 -2.06
C PHE A 24 -7.71 1.64 -3.27
N PRO A 25 -8.68 0.71 -3.31
CA PRO A 25 -8.75 -0.28 -4.39
C PRO A 25 -8.94 0.41 -5.73
N PHE A 26 -8.04 0.12 -6.68
CA PHE A 26 -8.03 0.71 -8.02
C PHE A 26 -8.11 2.25 -8.04
N GLY A 27 -7.53 2.89 -7.03
CA GLY A 27 -7.54 4.35 -6.91
C GLY A 27 -8.92 4.94 -6.61
N ARG A 28 -9.88 4.13 -6.14
CA ARG A 28 -11.21 4.60 -5.72
C ARG A 28 -11.30 4.76 -4.19
N PRO A 29 -12.03 5.76 -3.69
CA PRO A 29 -12.57 6.89 -4.47
C PRO A 29 -11.45 7.74 -5.09
N GLU A 30 -11.74 8.37 -6.23
CA GLU A 30 -10.74 9.12 -6.98
C GLU A 30 -10.08 10.19 -6.09
N GLY A 31 -8.75 10.24 -6.13
CA GLY A 31 -7.99 11.20 -5.33
C GLY A 31 -7.90 10.89 -3.84
N ALA A 32 -8.49 9.81 -3.33
CA ALA A 32 -8.45 9.48 -1.90
C ALA A 32 -7.04 9.23 -1.37
N LEU A 33 -6.21 8.52 -2.14
CA LEU A 33 -4.79 8.33 -1.80
C LEU A 33 -4.03 9.67 -1.78
N LYS A 34 -4.28 10.53 -2.76
CA LYS A 34 -3.67 11.87 -2.83
C LYS A 34 -4.09 12.73 -1.62
N ALA A 35 -5.38 12.74 -1.28
CA ALA A 35 -5.89 13.44 -0.11
C ALA A 35 -5.29 12.91 1.20
N THR A 36 -5.09 11.60 1.29
CA THR A 36 -4.44 10.94 2.45
C THR A 36 -2.98 11.39 2.60
N LEU A 37 -2.23 11.46 1.50
CA LEU A 37 -0.84 11.98 1.50
C LEU A 37 -0.79 13.46 1.87
N SER A 38 -1.68 14.28 1.29
CA SER A 38 -1.78 15.70 1.63
C SER A 38 -2.19 15.93 3.09
N LEU A 39 -2.99 15.03 3.68
CA LEU A 39 -3.32 15.09 5.10
C LEU A 39 -2.12 14.70 5.98
N LEU A 40 -1.35 13.68 5.59
CA LEU A 40 -0.13 13.29 6.29
C LEU A 40 0.89 14.45 6.35
N GLU A 41 1.11 15.13 5.23
CA GLU A 41 1.96 16.33 5.16
C GLU A 41 1.55 17.39 6.20
N ARG A 42 0.25 17.65 6.32
CA ARG A 42 -0.30 18.63 7.28
C ARG A 42 -0.21 18.17 8.72
N VAL A 43 -0.38 16.88 8.99
CA VAL A 43 -0.28 16.31 10.35
C VAL A 43 1.15 16.35 10.87
N LEU A 44 2.13 16.24 9.99
CA LEU A 44 3.56 16.33 10.33
C LEU A 44 4.03 17.76 10.57
N MET A 45 3.23 18.79 10.24
CA MET A 45 3.58 20.18 10.52
C MET A 45 3.83 20.37 12.02
N ARG A 46 4.91 21.08 12.36
CA ARG A 46 5.37 21.28 13.75
C ARG A 46 4.43 22.23 14.49
N ASP A 47 3.91 23.22 13.80
CA ASP A 47 2.88 24.16 14.23
C ASP A 47 2.06 24.64 13.00
N VAL A 48 1.06 25.52 13.21
CA VAL A 48 0.18 26.02 12.12
C VAL A 48 0.93 26.82 11.05
N MET A 49 2.08 27.40 11.39
CA MET A 49 2.86 28.30 10.55
C MET A 49 4.11 27.64 9.94
N THR A 50 4.58 26.52 10.51
CA THR A 50 5.82 25.85 10.11
C THR A 50 5.53 24.52 9.41
N PRO A 51 5.65 24.46 8.07
CA PRO A 51 5.50 23.22 7.33
C PRO A 51 6.56 22.19 7.75
N ALA A 52 6.18 20.91 7.70
CA ALA A 52 7.14 19.82 7.92
C ALA A 52 8.22 19.85 6.84
N PRO A 53 9.48 19.50 7.17
CA PRO A 53 10.51 19.31 6.16
C PRO A 53 10.04 18.26 5.13
N PRO A 54 10.15 18.53 3.82
CA PRO A 54 9.76 17.56 2.79
C PRO A 54 10.45 16.20 2.93
N GLU A 55 11.65 16.18 3.51
CA GLU A 55 12.42 14.97 3.76
C GLU A 55 11.80 14.06 4.83
N GLU A 56 11.17 14.65 5.85
CA GLU A 56 10.50 13.89 6.91
C GLU A 56 9.27 13.15 6.34
N VAL A 57 8.49 13.86 5.51
CA VAL A 57 7.35 13.29 4.80
C VAL A 57 7.81 12.16 3.88
N ARG A 58 8.85 12.39 3.07
CA ARG A 58 9.43 11.37 2.18
C ARG A 58 9.92 10.16 2.95
N GLY A 59 10.58 10.34 4.10
CA GLY A 59 11.06 9.26 4.94
C GLY A 59 9.93 8.37 5.44
N ILE A 60 8.81 8.96 5.88
CA ILE A 60 7.63 8.20 6.32
C ILE A 60 6.99 7.46 5.16
N ILE A 61 6.81 8.10 4.00
CA ILE A 61 6.24 7.44 2.82
C ILE A 61 7.12 6.26 2.38
N LYS A 62 8.45 6.46 2.33
CA LYS A 62 9.41 5.39 2.01
C LYS A 62 9.23 4.19 2.95
N LYS A 63 9.22 4.42 4.27
CA LYS A 63 8.99 3.36 5.26
C LYS A 63 7.64 2.65 5.04
N CYS A 64 6.58 3.41 4.75
CA CYS A 64 5.26 2.83 4.51
C CYS A 64 5.25 1.92 3.27
N LEU A 65 5.96 2.31 2.20
CA LEU A 65 6.10 1.54 0.96
C LEU A 65 6.98 0.30 1.15
N GLU A 66 8.08 0.39 1.91
CA GLU A 66 8.91 -0.77 2.29
C GLU A 66 8.09 -1.79 3.08
N ASN A 67 7.29 -1.32 4.05
CA ASN A 67 6.37 -2.16 4.79
C ASN A 67 5.28 -2.76 3.89
N ALA A 68 4.76 -1.99 2.93
CA ALA A 68 3.76 -2.48 1.97
C ALA A 68 4.34 -3.61 1.10
N ALA A 69 5.58 -3.46 0.66
CA ALA A 69 6.30 -4.49 -0.07
C ALA A 69 6.46 -5.75 0.80
N LEU A 70 6.93 -5.60 2.04
CA LEU A 70 7.08 -6.72 2.97
C LEU A 70 5.76 -7.47 3.17
N VAL A 71 4.68 -6.77 3.53
CA VAL A 71 3.34 -7.37 3.71
C VAL A 71 2.89 -8.09 2.45
N ASN A 72 3.11 -7.50 1.28
CA ASN A 72 2.74 -8.11 0.00
C ASN A 72 3.55 -9.39 -0.26
N TYR A 73 4.86 -9.36 -0.07
CA TYR A 73 5.72 -10.54 -0.28
C TYR A 73 5.42 -11.66 0.72
N THR A 74 5.23 -11.33 2.00
CA THR A 74 4.83 -12.31 3.02
C THR A 74 3.54 -13.01 2.61
N LYS A 75 2.48 -12.24 2.29
CA LYS A 75 1.19 -12.81 1.86
C LYS A 75 1.32 -13.69 0.61
N ILE A 76 2.01 -13.22 -0.42
CA ILE A 76 2.22 -13.99 -1.65
C ILE A 76 2.99 -15.28 -1.35
N SER A 77 4.02 -15.22 -0.50
CA SER A 77 4.83 -16.39 -0.15
C SER A 77 4.05 -17.43 0.66
N GLU A 78 3.15 -16.99 1.55
CA GLU A 78 2.24 -17.85 2.31
C GLU A 78 1.20 -18.50 1.40
N GLN A 79 0.63 -17.73 0.47
CA GLN A 79 -0.29 -18.24 -0.56
C GLN A 79 0.40 -19.27 -1.46
N ALA A 80 1.61 -18.99 -1.94
CA ALA A 80 2.36 -19.93 -2.78
C ALA A 80 2.74 -21.22 -2.03
N ARG A 81 3.00 -21.14 -0.72
CA ARG A 81 3.31 -22.31 0.12
C ARG A 81 2.09 -23.19 0.39
N SER A 82 0.92 -22.58 0.50
CA SER A 82 -0.36 -23.26 0.73
C SER A 82 -1.06 -23.71 -0.56
N MET A 83 -0.65 -23.16 -1.71
CA MET A 83 -1.09 -23.67 -3.00
C MET A 83 -0.56 -25.09 -3.19
N PRO A 84 -1.44 -26.06 -3.49
CA PRO A 84 -0.99 -27.39 -3.87
C PRO A 84 -0.12 -27.25 -5.11
N LYS A 85 1.07 -27.85 -5.09
CA LYS A 85 1.88 -28.02 -6.30
C LYS A 85 1.01 -28.81 -7.27
N THR A 86 0.41 -28.14 -8.24
CA THR A 86 -0.09 -28.82 -9.43
C THR A 86 1.15 -29.44 -10.07
N ALA A 87 1.35 -30.72 -9.81
CA ALA A 87 2.29 -31.53 -10.55
C ALA A 87 1.71 -31.70 -11.95
N ASP A 88 1.86 -30.67 -12.79
CA ASP A 88 1.87 -30.88 -14.22
C ASP A 88 2.64 -29.75 -14.91
N GLY A 89 3.79 -30.10 -15.46
CA GLY A 89 4.39 -29.34 -16.53
C GLY A 89 3.71 -29.79 -17.82
N GLY A 90 3.02 -28.89 -18.49
CA GLY A 90 2.31 -29.19 -19.72
C GLY A 90 2.05 -27.95 -20.55
N ASP A 91 3.07 -27.50 -21.28
CA ASP A 91 2.88 -26.80 -22.56
C ASP A 91 2.01 -27.69 -23.45
N SER A 92 0.69 -27.51 -23.48
CA SER A 92 -0.23 -28.19 -24.42
C SER A 92 -1.64 -27.58 -24.38
N ALA A 93 -1.84 -26.38 -24.91
CA ALA A 93 -3.21 -25.90 -25.21
C ALA A 93 -3.29 -24.93 -26.42
N LEU A 94 -2.34 -24.97 -27.35
CA LEU A 94 -2.42 -24.28 -28.64
C LEU A 94 -1.97 -25.23 -29.76
N ARG A 95 -2.73 -26.30 -29.96
CA ARG A 95 -2.69 -27.04 -31.23
C ARG A 95 -4.00 -27.80 -31.43
N GLN A 96 -4.66 -27.42 -32.52
CA GLN A 96 -5.77 -28.10 -33.21
C GLN A 96 -7.14 -27.96 -32.55
N GLN A 97 -7.99 -27.12 -33.16
CA GLN A 97 -9.08 -27.60 -34.00
C GLN A 97 -9.70 -26.40 -34.73
N HIS A 98 -9.37 -26.27 -36.02
CA HIS A 98 -10.11 -25.47 -36.98
C HIS A 98 -10.38 -26.43 -38.14
N ASP A 99 -11.42 -27.23 -37.98
CA ASP A 99 -12.05 -28.02 -39.03
C ASP A 99 -13.53 -28.10 -38.66
N GLU A 100 -14.31 -27.18 -39.23
CA GLU A 100 -15.66 -27.36 -39.79
C GLU A 100 -16.10 -26.06 -40.50
#